data_AF-A0AAD5W129-F1
#
_entry.id   AF-A0AAD5W129-F1
#
_cell.length_a   1.000
_cell.length_b   1.000
_cell.length_c   1.000
_cell.angle_alpha   90.00
_cell.angle_beta   90.00
_cell.angle_gamma   90.00
#
_symmetry.space_group_name_H-M   'P 1'
#
loop_
_entity.id
_entity.type
_entity.pdbx_description
1 polymer ?
#
loop_
_entity_poly.entity_id
_entity_poly.type
_entity_poly.pdbx_seq_one_letter_code
_entity_poly.pdbx_strand_id
1 'polypeptide(L)'
;MITLFDIASKVTLARTWSPNVWKTRLSFLTSMNPLRLRVLTLNDRYTLNYKKIKYRILFVEYPDLGRVLSEAGIPPHHNQPSGPLYTCPAITDSSTGNALSDSYKIAEYLDSAYPDSPKVIPEGTESLQAAFYSQFTKMAAPFLPLFQSKVPAILNKPSADHYYRIRSERFGRPLQDIEPSGEELARVWTDTKSTFGEVDAWMRKSPGKFLTGDSPVFADFVIASRLQGLRAVFGEESEEWQDIETWHDGRWKTLLHELKPCESNANLVS
;
A
#
# COMPACT_ATOMS: atom_id res chain seq x y z
N MET A 1 20.15 -4.93 11.32
CA MET A 1 19.67 -5.43 10.02
C MET A 1 18.16 -5.42 10.03
N ILE A 2 17.55 -4.90 8.96
CA ILE A 2 16.09 -4.83 8.83
C ILE A 2 15.52 -6.19 8.40
N THR A 3 14.49 -6.66 9.12
CA THR A 3 13.58 -7.70 8.63
C THR A 3 12.25 -7.04 8.27
N LEU A 4 11.87 -7.09 6.99
CA LEU A 4 10.57 -6.63 6.50
C LEU A 4 9.59 -7.79 6.49
N PHE A 5 8.47 -7.63 7.19
CA PHE A 5 7.35 -8.57 7.18
C PHE A 5 6.35 -8.14 6.09
N ASP A 6 6.12 -9.01 5.11
CA ASP A 6 5.21 -8.79 3.98
C ASP A 6 4.31 -10.00 3.76
N ILE A 7 3.21 -9.86 3.01
CA ILE A 7 2.28 -10.97 2.79
C ILE A 7 2.82 -11.94 1.74
N ALA A 8 2.72 -13.23 2.04
CA ALA A 8 2.99 -14.29 1.09
C ALA A 8 1.98 -14.23 -0.08
N SER A 9 2.49 -14.20 -1.30
CA SER A 9 1.67 -14.08 -2.52
C SER A 9 2.16 -15.02 -3.62
N LYS A 10 1.29 -15.31 -4.58
CA LYS A 10 1.63 -16.05 -5.80
C LYS A 10 2.49 -15.25 -6.76
N VAL A 11 2.55 -13.93 -6.58
CA VAL A 11 3.31 -13.03 -7.45
C VAL A 11 4.78 -13.06 -7.01
N THR A 12 5.69 -13.27 -7.96
CA THR A 12 7.14 -13.41 -7.72
C THR A 12 7.72 -12.26 -6.90
N LEU A 13 8.81 -12.51 -6.17
CA LEU A 13 9.56 -11.58 -5.28
C LEU A 13 9.72 -10.13 -5.77
N ALA A 14 9.83 -9.88 -7.08
CA ALA A 14 9.85 -8.52 -7.63
C ALA A 14 8.52 -7.75 -7.47
N ARG A 15 7.45 -8.39 -6.99
CA ARG A 15 6.06 -7.94 -7.07
C ARG A 15 5.25 -8.22 -5.78
N THR A 16 5.90 -8.56 -4.66
CA THR A 16 5.17 -8.92 -3.44
C THR A 16 4.47 -7.73 -2.83
N TRP A 17 3.27 -8.01 -2.31
CA TRP A 17 2.22 -7.04 -2.11
C TRP A 17 1.39 -7.45 -0.89
N SER A 18 0.91 -6.46 -0.15
CA SER A 18 -0.04 -6.68 0.93
C SER A 18 -1.09 -5.56 0.98
N PRO A 19 -2.39 -5.90 0.92
CA PRO A 19 -3.48 -4.97 1.09
C PRO A 19 -3.94 -4.95 2.57
N ASN A 20 -3.55 -3.94 3.34
CA ASN A 20 -4.06 -3.83 4.71
C ASN A 20 -5.31 -2.98 4.81
N VAL A 21 -6.44 -3.66 4.95
CA VAL A 21 -7.70 -2.97 5.20
C VAL A 21 -8.51 -3.77 6.21
N TRP A 22 -8.89 -3.20 7.36
CA TRP A 22 -10.28 -3.26 7.85
C TRP A 22 -10.59 -2.47 9.14
N LYS A 23 -11.85 -2.03 9.22
CA LYS A 23 -12.66 -1.57 10.36
C LYS A 23 -14.01 -2.29 10.31
N THR A 24 -14.61 -2.69 11.44
CA THR A 24 -16.01 -3.19 11.49
C THR A 24 -16.89 -2.40 12.47
N ARG A 25 -18.15 -2.23 12.02
CA ARG A 25 -19.45 -1.62 12.47
C ARG A 25 -19.77 -1.66 13.99
N LEU A 26 -20.71 -0.90 14.62
CA LEU A 26 -21.95 -0.13 14.31
C LEU A 26 -22.03 1.11 15.26
N SER A 27 -22.65 2.26 14.97
CA SER A 27 -24.11 2.52 15.02
C SER A 27 -24.49 3.96 14.59
N PHE A 28 -25.67 4.10 13.96
CA PHE A 28 -26.49 5.31 13.74
C PHE A 28 -25.92 6.57 13.05
N LEU A 29 -26.85 7.26 12.39
CA LEU A 29 -26.72 8.47 11.58
C LEU A 29 -25.87 9.58 12.21
N THR A 30 -25.30 10.40 11.32
CA THR A 30 -24.65 11.72 11.51
C THR A 30 -23.15 11.75 11.85
N SER A 31 -22.47 12.67 11.16
CA SER A 31 -21.08 13.13 11.37
C SER A 31 -19.93 12.30 10.78
N MET A 32 -19.66 12.55 9.50
CA MET A 32 -18.35 12.64 8.85
C MET A 32 -17.15 11.91 9.50
N ASN A 33 -16.83 10.69 9.04
CA ASN A 33 -15.43 10.26 8.88
C ASN A 33 -15.32 9.00 7.97
N PRO A 34 -15.08 9.14 6.65
CA PRO A 34 -14.93 7.98 5.79
C PRO A 34 -13.51 7.37 5.86
N LEU A 35 -13.48 6.05 6.13
CA LEU A 35 -12.57 5.07 5.49
C LEU A 35 -11.05 5.30 5.67
N ARG A 36 -10.47 4.75 6.75
CA ARG A 36 -9.02 4.50 6.83
C ARG A 36 -8.74 3.04 6.45
N LEU A 37 -8.30 2.83 5.22
CA LEU A 37 -8.13 1.53 4.58
C LEU A 37 -6.76 1.54 3.84
N ARG A 38 -5.69 1.05 4.49
CA ARG A 38 -4.29 1.14 4.04
C ARG A 38 -3.87 -0.04 3.15
N VAL A 39 -4.32 -0.01 1.92
CA VAL A 39 -3.72 -0.87 0.90
C VAL A 39 -2.25 -0.46 0.72
N LEU A 40 -1.37 -1.45 0.55
CA LEU A 40 -0.03 -1.43 -0.07
C LEU A 40 1.18 -1.46 0.89
N THR A 41 2.04 -2.45 0.68
CA THR A 41 3.32 -2.67 1.40
C THR A 41 4.56 -2.47 0.54
N LEU A 42 4.37 -2.06 -0.72
CA LEU A 42 5.49 -1.73 -1.61
C LEU A 42 6.17 -0.40 -1.20
N ASN A 43 5.49 0.49 -0.48
CA ASN A 43 6.07 1.77 -0.04
C ASN A 43 7.37 1.57 0.74
N ASP A 44 7.40 0.57 1.61
CA ASP A 44 8.53 0.28 2.49
C ASP A 44 9.66 -0.40 1.73
N ARG A 45 9.34 -1.21 0.72
CA ARG A 45 10.36 -1.72 -0.22
C ARG A 45 10.98 -0.60 -1.04
N TYR A 46 10.16 0.29 -1.60
CA TYR A 46 10.64 1.50 -2.27
C TYR A 46 11.52 2.34 -1.33
N THR A 47 11.07 2.55 -0.10
CA THR A 47 11.79 3.31 0.92
C THR A 47 13.13 2.65 1.24
N LEU A 48 13.16 1.36 1.59
CA LEU A 48 14.38 0.63 1.91
C LEU A 48 15.37 0.64 0.73
N ASN A 49 14.87 0.45 -0.49
CA ASN A 49 15.69 0.43 -1.69
C ASN A 49 16.26 1.80 -2.07
N TYR A 50 15.42 2.83 -2.04
CA TYR A 50 15.86 4.21 -2.29
C TYR A 50 16.90 4.65 -1.27
N LYS A 51 16.71 4.27 -0.01
CA LYS A 51 17.67 4.51 1.08
C LYS A 51 18.89 3.60 1.03
N LYS A 52 18.92 2.60 0.15
CA LYS A 52 20.00 1.59 0.01
C LYS A 52 20.27 0.84 1.33
N ILE A 53 19.22 0.61 2.11
CA ILE A 53 19.30 -0.10 3.38
C ILE A 53 19.15 -1.60 3.11
N LYS A 54 20.10 -2.40 3.58
CA LYS A 54 20.03 -3.86 3.47
C LYS A 54 18.92 -4.42 4.34
N TYR A 55 18.08 -5.27 3.76
CA TYR A 55 16.98 -5.91 4.45
C TYR A 55 16.76 -7.34 3.95
N ARG A 56 16.10 -8.16 4.76
CA ARG A 56 15.53 -9.44 4.32
C ARG A 56 14.01 -9.36 4.40
N ILE A 57 13.32 -10.20 3.64
CA ILE A 57 11.85 -10.30 3.69
C ILE A 57 11.47 -11.60 4.39
N LEU A 58 10.55 -11.49 5.35
CA LEU A 58 9.85 -12.62 5.93
C LEU A 58 8.40 -12.58 5.42
N PHE A 59 8.05 -13.54 4.57
CA PHE A 59 6.69 -13.67 4.05
C PHE A 59 5.78 -14.35 5.08
N VAL A 60 4.65 -13.72 5.35
CA VAL A 60 3.66 -14.18 6.33
C VAL A 60 2.33 -14.39 5.62
N GLU A 61 1.67 -15.51 5.89
CA GLU A 61 0.29 -15.72 5.44
C GLU A 61 -0.67 -14.86 6.29
N TYR A 62 -1.74 -14.34 5.69
CA TYR A 62 -2.76 -13.56 6.40
C TYR A 62 -3.21 -14.14 7.76
N PRO A 63 -3.60 -15.42 7.86
CA PRO A 63 -4.03 -15.99 9.12
C PRO A 63 -2.95 -15.99 10.22
N ASP A 64 -1.67 -15.94 9.85
CA ASP A 64 -0.54 -16.00 10.78
C ASP A 64 -0.05 -14.62 11.24
N LEU A 65 -0.49 -13.52 10.62
CA LEU A 65 -0.02 -12.16 10.92
C LEU A 65 -0.02 -11.85 12.41
N GLY A 66 -1.13 -12.10 13.09
CA GLY A 66 -1.27 -11.74 14.50
C GLY A 66 -0.27 -12.45 15.40
N ARG A 67 -0.05 -13.74 15.14
CA ARG A 67 0.92 -14.57 15.86
C ARG A 67 2.35 -14.14 15.54
N VAL A 68 2.70 -14.08 14.25
CA VAL A 68 4.08 -13.81 13.82
C VAL A 68 4.54 -12.40 14.20
N LEU A 69 3.70 -11.37 14.00
CA LEU A 69 4.08 -10.00 14.33
C LEU A 69 4.18 -9.80 15.86
N SER A 70 3.29 -10.43 16.64
CA SER A 70 3.39 -10.37 18.11
C SER A 70 4.62 -11.10 18.66
N GLU A 71 4.94 -12.29 18.16
CA GLU A 71 6.17 -13.03 18.49
C GLU A 71 7.44 -12.23 18.13
N ALA A 72 7.40 -11.43 17.06
CA ALA A 72 8.47 -10.53 16.65
C ALA A 72 8.55 -9.23 17.48
N GLY A 73 7.70 -9.05 18.49
CA GLY A 73 7.66 -7.86 19.34
C GLY A 73 7.05 -6.63 18.67
N ILE A 74 6.39 -6.78 17.51
CA ILE A 74 5.74 -5.68 16.80
C ILE A 74 4.39 -5.43 17.47
N PRO A 75 4.09 -4.19 17.93
CA PRO A 75 2.79 -3.89 18.54
C PRO A 75 1.66 -3.93 17.49
N PRO A 76 0.41 -4.22 17.90
CA PRO A 76 -0.72 -4.13 17.01
C PRO A 76 -0.88 -2.70 16.52
N HIS A 77 -1.25 -2.55 15.24
CA HIS A 77 -1.53 -1.26 14.63
C HIS A 77 -2.67 -0.53 15.36
N HIS A 78 -3.68 -1.28 15.80
CA HIS A 78 -4.80 -0.78 16.59
C HIS A 78 -5.47 -1.93 17.36
N ASN A 79 -6.10 -1.63 18.50
CA ASN A 79 -6.93 -2.60 19.22
C ASN A 79 -8.39 -2.45 18.79
N GLN A 80 -9.07 -3.56 18.51
CA GLN A 80 -10.46 -3.58 18.07
C GLN A 80 -11.32 -4.42 19.03
N PRO A 81 -12.67 -4.28 19.00
CA PRO A 81 -13.56 -5.10 19.83
C PRO A 81 -13.38 -6.61 19.63
N SER A 82 -12.96 -7.03 18.43
CA SER A 82 -12.67 -8.43 18.07
C SER A 82 -11.23 -8.87 18.37
N GLY A 83 -10.40 -8.00 18.97
CA GLY A 83 -9.01 -8.27 19.30
C GLY A 83 -7.99 -7.31 18.65
N PRO A 84 -6.69 -7.49 18.94
CA PRO A 84 -5.61 -6.68 18.39
C PRO A 84 -5.46 -6.86 16.87
N LEU A 85 -5.34 -5.76 16.13
CA LEU A 85 -5.11 -5.76 14.70
C LEU A 85 -3.62 -5.66 14.37
N TYR A 86 -3.12 -6.67 13.67
CA TYR A 86 -1.78 -6.70 13.11
C TYR A 86 -1.83 -6.50 11.60
N THR A 87 -0.90 -5.70 11.07
CA THR A 87 -0.87 -5.33 9.64
C THR A 87 0.56 -5.29 9.14
N CYS A 88 0.71 -5.67 7.88
CA CYS A 88 1.91 -5.31 7.10
C CYS A 88 1.77 -3.88 6.51
N PRO A 89 2.85 -3.26 6.03
CA PRO A 89 4.21 -3.71 6.25
C PRO A 89 4.55 -3.49 7.72
N ALA A 90 5.44 -4.33 8.21
CA ALA A 90 6.03 -4.18 9.53
C ALA A 90 7.51 -4.50 9.43
N ILE A 91 8.32 -3.90 10.30
CA ILE A 91 9.75 -4.14 10.33
C ILE A 91 10.20 -4.44 11.75
N THR A 92 11.26 -5.25 11.83
CA THR A 92 12.17 -5.24 12.97
C THR A 92 13.54 -4.76 12.51
N ASP A 93 14.22 -4.03 13.38
CA ASP A 93 15.57 -3.57 13.17
C ASP A 93 16.50 -4.08 14.25
N SER A 94 17.30 -5.10 13.93
CA SER A 94 18.24 -5.67 14.90
C SER A 94 19.37 -4.70 15.30
N SER A 95 19.56 -3.60 14.57
CA SER A 95 20.60 -2.59 14.87
C SER A 95 20.21 -1.70 16.05
N THR A 96 18.91 -1.44 16.20
CA THR A 96 18.37 -0.50 17.18
C THR A 96 17.44 -1.18 18.19
N GLY A 97 17.03 -2.42 17.93
CA GLY A 97 16.02 -3.14 18.71
C GLY A 97 14.58 -2.71 18.44
N ASN A 98 14.34 -1.83 17.46
CA ASN A 98 13.00 -1.34 17.16
C ASN A 98 12.16 -2.37 16.40
N ALA A 99 10.86 -2.39 16.71
CA ALA A 99 9.86 -3.23 16.07
C ALA A 99 8.58 -2.42 15.88
N LEU A 100 8.15 -2.21 14.63
CA LEU A 100 7.03 -1.33 14.33
C LEU A 100 6.30 -1.73 13.05
N SER A 101 5.02 -1.36 12.99
CA SER A 101 4.17 -1.40 11.80
C SER A 101 3.64 0.01 11.53
N ASP A 102 3.00 0.22 10.37
CA ASP A 102 2.58 1.53 9.79
C ASP A 102 3.63 2.10 8.84
N SER A 103 3.35 2.08 7.53
CA SER A 103 4.33 2.49 6.51
C SER A 103 4.82 3.93 6.62
N TYR A 104 3.98 4.85 7.12
CA TYR A 104 4.43 6.23 7.36
C TYR A 104 5.38 6.30 8.55
N LYS A 105 5.03 5.63 9.67
CA LYS A 105 5.93 5.56 10.85
C LYS A 105 7.23 4.84 10.53
N ILE A 106 7.19 3.83 9.68
CA ILE A 106 8.39 3.12 9.21
C ILE A 106 9.25 4.08 8.38
N ALA A 107 8.68 4.87 7.48
CA ALA A 107 9.43 5.88 6.73
C ALA A 107 10.07 6.93 7.66
N GLU A 108 9.33 7.46 8.64
CA GLU A 108 9.87 8.38 9.66
C GLU A 108 11.02 7.75 10.44
N TYR A 109 10.83 6.51 10.90
CA TYR A 109 11.84 5.75 11.61
C TYR A 109 13.10 5.56 10.76
N LEU A 110 12.96 5.14 9.50
CA LEU A 110 14.10 4.88 8.62
C LEU A 110 14.86 6.17 8.30
N ASP A 111 14.18 7.30 8.13
CA ASP A 111 14.83 8.60 7.95
C ASP A 111 15.60 9.04 9.20
N SER A 112 15.09 8.75 10.39
CA SER A 112 15.75 9.08 11.66
C SER A 112 16.92 8.16 11.99
N ALA A 113 16.72 6.83 11.88
CA ALA A 113 17.70 5.82 12.26
C ALA A 113 18.84 5.66 11.25
N TYR A 114 18.64 6.07 9.99
CA TYR A 114 19.63 5.99 8.91
C TYR A 114 19.83 7.36 8.23
N PRO A 115 20.38 8.35 8.95
CA PRO A 115 20.47 9.73 8.45
C PRO A 115 21.42 9.90 7.26
N ASP A 116 22.41 9.02 7.10
CA ASP A 116 23.40 9.05 6.00
C ASP A 116 22.83 8.58 4.66
N SER A 117 21.59 8.06 4.65
CA SER A 117 20.89 7.64 3.44
C SER A 117 19.93 8.73 2.93
N PRO A 118 19.57 8.73 1.63
CA PRO A 118 18.60 9.68 1.08
C PRO A 118 17.32 9.77 1.93
N LYS A 119 16.80 10.98 2.14
CA LYS A 119 15.56 11.19 2.89
C LYS A 119 14.34 10.90 2.01
N VAL A 120 13.36 10.20 2.56
CA VAL A 120 12.05 9.97 1.90
C VAL A 120 11.00 10.94 2.42
N ILE A 121 11.21 11.48 3.61
CA ILE A 121 10.48 12.59 4.21
C ILE A 121 11.48 13.73 4.46
N PRO A 122 11.73 14.59 3.46
CA PRO A 122 12.61 15.75 3.63
C PRO A 122 12.13 16.69 4.73
N GLU A 123 13.08 17.36 5.38
CA GLU A 123 12.81 18.31 6.47
C GLU A 123 11.81 19.39 6.04
N GLY A 124 10.82 19.65 6.89
CA GLY A 124 9.75 20.62 6.63
C GLY A 124 8.61 20.08 5.77
N THR A 125 8.66 18.83 5.31
CA THR A 125 7.59 18.20 4.51
C THR A 125 6.76 17.19 5.30
N GLU A 126 7.10 16.89 6.54
CA GLU A 126 6.49 15.83 7.37
C GLU A 126 4.96 15.99 7.43
N SER A 127 4.49 17.17 7.82
CA SER A 127 3.06 17.45 7.94
C SER A 127 2.31 17.34 6.60
N LEU A 128 2.95 17.77 5.50
CA LEU A 128 2.39 17.72 4.15
C LEU A 128 2.31 16.28 3.63
N GLN A 129 3.35 15.47 3.88
CA GLN A 129 3.37 14.06 3.48
C GLN A 129 2.41 13.21 4.30
N ALA A 130 2.30 13.47 5.62
CA ALA A 130 1.28 12.85 6.45
C ALA A 130 -0.15 13.19 5.97
N ALA A 131 -0.40 14.47 5.63
CA ALA A 131 -1.67 14.92 5.09
C ALA A 131 -1.98 14.28 3.74
N PHE A 132 -1.00 14.25 2.82
CA PHE A 132 -1.11 13.60 1.52
C PHE A 132 -1.43 12.11 1.69
N TYR A 133 -0.65 11.39 2.50
CA TYR A 133 -0.85 9.95 2.73
C TYR A 133 -2.25 9.65 3.28
N SER A 134 -2.72 10.46 4.23
CA SER A 134 -4.07 10.38 4.79
C SER A 134 -5.14 10.65 3.72
N GLN A 135 -4.96 11.69 2.91
CA GLN A 135 -5.92 12.11 1.89
C GLN A 135 -5.98 11.11 0.72
N PHE A 136 -4.84 10.72 0.16
CA PHE A 136 -4.74 9.74 -0.92
C PHE A 136 -5.36 8.38 -0.51
N THR A 137 -5.16 7.97 0.74
CA THR A 137 -5.82 6.76 1.28
C THR A 137 -7.34 6.86 1.26
N LYS A 138 -7.92 8.04 1.55
CA LYS A 138 -9.37 8.27 1.51
C LYS A 138 -9.87 8.33 0.07
N MET A 139 -9.14 8.98 -0.84
CA MET A 139 -9.52 9.10 -2.24
C MET A 139 -9.59 7.74 -2.94
N ALA A 140 -8.82 6.75 -2.48
CA ALA A 140 -8.91 5.40 -3.02
C ALA A 140 -10.22 4.67 -2.70
N ALA A 141 -11.07 5.21 -1.80
CA ALA A 141 -12.28 4.55 -1.29
C ALA A 141 -13.25 4.03 -2.37
N PRO A 142 -13.63 4.81 -3.41
CA PRO A 142 -14.63 4.37 -4.39
C PRO A 142 -14.19 3.13 -5.17
N PHE A 143 -12.88 2.98 -5.40
CA PHE A 143 -12.31 1.86 -6.15
C PHE A 143 -12.08 0.59 -5.30
N LEU A 144 -12.18 0.70 -3.97
CA LEU A 144 -11.84 -0.42 -3.09
C LEU A 144 -12.64 -1.69 -3.31
N PRO A 145 -13.95 -1.69 -3.60
CA PRO A 145 -14.70 -2.93 -3.87
C PRO A 145 -14.13 -3.69 -5.07
N LEU A 146 -13.87 -2.97 -6.18
CA LEU A 146 -13.26 -3.55 -7.38
C LEU A 146 -11.89 -4.13 -7.07
N PHE A 147 -11.03 -3.35 -6.41
CA PHE A 147 -9.72 -3.85 -5.97
C PHE A 147 -9.81 -5.09 -5.08
N GLN A 148 -10.66 -5.04 -4.04
CA GLN A 148 -10.77 -6.06 -3.00
C GLN A 148 -11.33 -7.38 -3.53
N SER A 149 -12.26 -7.32 -4.48
CA SER A 149 -12.80 -8.53 -5.12
C SER A 149 -11.73 -9.34 -5.86
N LYS A 150 -10.72 -8.68 -6.43
CA LYS A 150 -9.65 -9.32 -7.21
C LYS A 150 -8.44 -9.78 -6.39
N VAL A 151 -8.28 -9.28 -5.15
CA VAL A 151 -7.18 -9.66 -4.24
C VAL A 151 -6.96 -11.17 -4.08
N PRO A 152 -7.99 -12.02 -3.89
CA PRO A 152 -7.78 -13.44 -3.66
C PRO A 152 -7.05 -14.16 -4.81
N ALA A 153 -7.13 -13.63 -6.04
CA ALA A 153 -6.48 -14.22 -7.20
C ALA A 153 -4.95 -14.29 -7.03
N ILE A 154 -4.36 -13.29 -6.37
CA ILE A 154 -2.91 -13.15 -6.22
C ILE A 154 -2.37 -13.67 -4.87
N LEU A 155 -3.25 -14.09 -3.96
CA LEU A 155 -2.88 -14.66 -2.66
C LEU A 155 -2.67 -16.18 -2.75
N ASN A 156 -1.81 -16.70 -1.87
CA ASN A 156 -1.74 -18.14 -1.59
C ASN A 156 -3.06 -18.65 -1.02
N LYS A 157 -3.33 -19.95 -1.14
CA LYS A 157 -4.63 -20.53 -0.74
C LYS A 157 -5.02 -20.21 0.73
N PRO A 158 -4.14 -20.39 1.74
CA PRO A 158 -4.51 -20.08 3.13
C PRO A 158 -4.88 -18.60 3.33
N SER A 159 -4.11 -17.71 2.71
CA SER A 159 -4.38 -16.28 2.69
C SER A 159 -5.67 -15.91 1.96
N ALA A 160 -5.94 -16.52 0.80
CA ALA A 160 -7.15 -16.29 0.03
C ALA A 160 -8.40 -16.73 0.80
N ASP A 161 -8.39 -17.94 1.41
CA ASP A 161 -9.49 -18.45 2.21
C ASP A 161 -9.78 -17.53 3.41
N HIS A 162 -8.73 -17.12 4.13
CA HIS A 162 -8.85 -16.15 5.21
C HIS A 162 -9.43 -14.82 4.72
N TYR A 163 -8.95 -14.32 3.59
CA TYR A 163 -9.41 -13.07 2.99
C TYR A 163 -10.89 -13.13 2.60
N TYR A 164 -11.32 -14.20 1.93
CA TYR A 164 -12.72 -14.42 1.56
C TYR A 164 -13.63 -14.39 2.79
N ARG A 165 -13.28 -15.14 3.83
CA ARG A 165 -14.08 -15.23 5.06
C ARG A 165 -14.23 -13.85 5.72
N ILE A 166 -13.10 -13.21 6.03
CA ILE A 166 -13.09 -11.92 6.73
C ILE A 166 -13.78 -10.82 5.91
N ARG A 167 -13.64 -10.82 4.58
CA ARG A 167 -14.29 -9.81 3.74
C ARG A 167 -15.78 -10.05 3.61
N SER A 168 -16.21 -11.30 3.43
CA SER A 168 -17.63 -11.60 3.29
C SER A 168 -18.40 -11.27 4.56
N GLU A 169 -17.84 -11.63 5.73
CA GLU A 169 -18.37 -11.22 7.05
C GLU A 169 -18.52 -9.69 7.16
N ARG A 170 -17.52 -8.94 6.67
CA ARG A 170 -17.48 -7.47 6.79
C ARG A 170 -18.43 -6.74 5.86
N PHE A 171 -18.54 -7.21 4.62
CA PHE A 171 -19.48 -6.65 3.65
C PHE A 171 -20.93 -7.10 3.92
N GLY A 172 -21.11 -8.17 4.70
CA GLY A 172 -22.41 -8.77 4.96
C GLY A 172 -22.97 -9.50 3.74
N ARG A 173 -22.13 -9.77 2.74
CA ARG A 173 -22.43 -10.49 1.51
C ARG A 173 -21.15 -11.15 0.98
N PRO A 174 -21.24 -12.20 0.14
CA PRO A 174 -20.08 -12.81 -0.50
C PRO A 174 -19.15 -11.77 -1.15
N LEU A 175 -17.83 -12.00 -1.06
CA LEU A 175 -16.83 -11.10 -1.64
C LEU A 175 -17.02 -10.94 -3.16
N GLN A 176 -17.44 -11.99 -3.87
CA GLN A 176 -17.72 -11.93 -5.30
C GLN A 176 -18.84 -10.92 -5.63
N ASP A 177 -19.81 -10.78 -4.73
CA ASP A 177 -20.97 -9.90 -4.91
C ASP A 177 -20.65 -8.42 -4.64
N ILE A 178 -19.40 -8.10 -4.25
CA ILE A 178 -18.96 -6.70 -4.09
C ILE A 178 -18.35 -6.12 -5.35
N GLU A 179 -17.99 -6.96 -6.32
CA GLU A 179 -17.37 -6.49 -7.56
C GLU A 179 -18.40 -5.66 -8.34
N PRO A 180 -18.11 -4.38 -8.62
CA PRO A 180 -19.03 -3.55 -9.40
C PRO A 180 -19.12 -4.10 -10.83
N SER A 181 -20.32 -4.00 -11.42
CA SER A 181 -20.58 -4.47 -12.79
C SER A 181 -21.45 -3.48 -13.56
N GLY A 182 -21.47 -3.60 -14.89
CA GLY A 182 -22.28 -2.76 -15.77
C GLY A 182 -22.03 -1.25 -15.56
N GLU A 183 -23.10 -0.49 -15.36
CA GLU A 183 -23.02 0.96 -15.11
C GLU A 183 -22.25 1.32 -13.83
N GLU A 184 -22.30 0.49 -12.79
CA GLU A 184 -21.56 0.74 -11.55
C GLU A 184 -20.06 0.64 -11.79
N LEU A 185 -19.62 -0.35 -12.56
CA LEU A 185 -18.21 -0.50 -12.94
C LEU A 185 -17.74 0.72 -13.75
N ALA A 186 -18.52 1.17 -14.73
CA ALA A 186 -18.18 2.33 -15.54
C ALA A 186 -18.04 3.61 -14.69
N ARG A 187 -18.93 3.81 -13.70
CA ARG A 187 -18.83 4.92 -12.75
C ARG A 187 -17.59 4.81 -11.86
N VAL A 188 -17.37 3.64 -11.23
CA VAL A 188 -16.19 3.40 -10.37
C VAL A 188 -14.90 3.64 -11.16
N TRP A 189 -14.84 3.19 -12.41
CA TRP A 189 -13.68 3.40 -13.29
C TRP A 189 -13.44 4.88 -13.58
N THR A 190 -14.51 5.60 -13.94
CA THR A 190 -14.46 7.05 -14.21
C THR A 190 -14.02 7.84 -12.96
N ASP A 191 -14.59 7.55 -11.80
CA ASP A 191 -14.24 8.18 -10.52
C ASP A 191 -12.79 7.91 -10.13
N THR A 192 -12.31 6.70 -10.42
CA THR A 192 -10.91 6.31 -10.17
C THR A 192 -9.97 7.08 -11.07
N LYS A 193 -10.28 7.16 -12.37
CA LYS A 193 -9.52 7.98 -13.31
C LYS A 193 -9.48 9.45 -12.86
N SER A 194 -10.62 10.01 -12.45
CA SER A 194 -10.71 11.37 -11.91
C SER A 194 -9.87 11.57 -10.65
N THR A 195 -9.90 10.60 -9.73
CA THR A 195 -9.08 10.61 -8.50
C THR A 195 -7.59 10.70 -8.82
N PHE A 196 -7.13 9.89 -9.78
CA PHE A 196 -5.76 9.98 -10.26
C PHE A 196 -5.50 11.32 -10.96
N GLY A 197 -6.46 11.86 -11.71
CA GLY A 197 -6.37 13.18 -12.33
C GLY A 197 -6.18 14.32 -11.33
N GLU A 198 -6.83 14.26 -10.17
CA GLU A 198 -6.59 15.22 -9.08
C GLU A 198 -5.15 15.14 -8.54
N VAL A 199 -4.64 13.92 -8.34
CA VAL A 199 -3.25 13.70 -7.89
C VAL A 199 -2.25 14.22 -8.92
N ASP A 200 -2.50 13.96 -10.20
CA ASP A 200 -1.69 14.45 -11.30
C ASP A 200 -1.72 15.99 -11.39
N ALA A 201 -2.88 16.61 -11.18
CA ALA A 201 -3.00 18.07 -11.08
C ALA A 201 -2.19 18.66 -9.91
N TRP A 202 -2.12 17.97 -8.76
CA TRP A 202 -1.24 18.37 -7.65
C TRP A 202 0.23 18.23 -8.02
N MET A 203 0.62 17.11 -8.64
CA MET A 203 2.02 16.90 -9.04
C MET A 203 2.50 17.94 -10.05
N ARG A 204 1.65 18.39 -10.99
CA ARG A 204 1.99 19.46 -11.94
C ARG A 204 2.25 20.83 -11.29
N LYS A 205 1.95 21.02 -10.01
CA LYS A 205 2.28 22.27 -9.29
C LYS A 205 3.77 22.41 -9.01
N SER A 206 4.50 21.29 -8.98
CA SER A 206 5.95 21.26 -8.84
C SER A 206 6.58 20.98 -10.22
N PRO A 207 7.59 21.75 -10.66
CA PRO A 207 8.35 21.38 -11.85
C PRO A 207 9.13 20.09 -11.57
N GLY A 208 9.08 19.12 -12.48
CA GLY A 208 9.83 17.87 -12.37
C GLY A 208 8.97 16.61 -12.47
N LYS A 209 9.54 15.48 -12.06
CA LYS A 209 8.97 14.14 -12.23
C LYS A 209 8.09 13.72 -11.04
N PHE A 210 8.41 14.20 -9.85
CA PHE A 210 7.84 13.79 -8.56
C PHE A 210 7.12 14.95 -7.86
N LEU A 211 6.43 14.66 -6.75
CA LEU A 211 5.72 15.67 -5.96
C LEU A 211 6.61 16.83 -5.48
N THR A 212 7.90 16.56 -5.24
CA THR A 212 8.91 17.55 -4.83
C THR A 212 9.86 17.95 -5.96
N GLY A 213 9.52 17.63 -7.22
CA GLY A 213 10.31 17.95 -8.39
C GLY A 213 11.18 16.79 -8.86
N ASP A 214 12.50 16.84 -8.66
CA ASP A 214 13.43 15.88 -9.27
C ASP A 214 13.74 14.64 -8.41
N SER A 215 13.54 14.73 -7.10
CA SER A 215 13.76 13.61 -6.17
C SER A 215 12.43 13.03 -5.71
N PRO A 216 12.28 11.69 -5.66
CA PRO A 216 11.08 11.08 -5.14
C PRO A 216 11.03 11.18 -3.61
N VAL A 217 9.81 11.27 -3.09
CA VAL A 217 9.52 11.23 -1.65
C VAL A 217 8.56 10.10 -1.31
N PHE A 218 8.32 9.87 -0.01
CA PHE A 218 7.41 8.82 0.48
C PHE A 218 6.03 8.91 -0.19
N ALA A 219 5.51 10.12 -0.42
CA ALA A 219 4.25 10.33 -1.13
C ALA A 219 4.26 9.77 -2.56
N ASP A 220 5.36 9.88 -3.32
CA ASP A 220 5.48 9.26 -4.65
C ASP A 220 5.49 7.73 -4.54
N PHE A 221 6.14 7.17 -3.52
CA PHE A 221 6.14 5.72 -3.27
C PHE A 221 4.75 5.19 -2.90
N VAL A 222 3.93 5.97 -2.21
CA VAL A 222 2.52 5.65 -1.93
C VAL A 222 1.73 5.51 -3.24
N ILE A 223 1.90 6.46 -4.17
CA ILE A 223 1.22 6.44 -5.49
C ILE A 223 1.71 5.24 -6.29
N ALA A 224 3.03 5.08 -6.41
CA ALA A 224 3.65 4.01 -7.18
C ALA A 224 3.24 2.62 -6.68
N SER A 225 3.19 2.45 -5.38
CA SER A 225 2.71 1.21 -4.78
C SER A 225 1.26 0.95 -5.13
N ARG A 226 0.40 1.99 -5.21
CA ARG A 226 -1.01 1.83 -5.60
C ARG A 226 -1.11 1.30 -6.99
N LEU A 227 -0.39 1.92 -7.91
CA LEU A 227 -0.32 1.51 -9.30
C LEU A 227 0.19 0.07 -9.45
N GLN A 228 1.26 -0.29 -8.74
CA GLN A 228 1.75 -1.67 -8.75
C GLN A 228 0.76 -2.67 -8.16
N GLY A 229 0.01 -2.28 -7.12
CA GLY A 229 -1.09 -3.09 -6.61
C GLY A 229 -2.20 -3.30 -7.64
N LEU A 230 -2.57 -2.25 -8.39
CA LEU A 230 -3.53 -2.34 -9.49
C LEU A 230 -3.04 -3.28 -10.59
N ARG A 231 -1.80 -3.10 -11.05
CA ARG A 231 -1.14 -3.99 -12.02
C ARG A 231 -1.16 -5.44 -11.58
N ALA A 232 -0.91 -5.71 -10.30
CA ALA A 232 -0.90 -7.06 -9.77
C ALA A 232 -2.30 -7.70 -9.77
N VAL A 233 -3.34 -6.98 -9.31
CA VAL A 233 -4.70 -7.56 -9.20
C VAL A 233 -5.41 -7.68 -10.55
N PHE A 234 -5.13 -6.79 -11.50
CA PHE A 234 -5.68 -6.90 -12.85
C PHE A 234 -4.86 -7.83 -13.75
N GLY A 235 -3.54 -7.85 -13.55
CA GLY A 235 -2.60 -8.50 -14.46
C GLY A 235 -2.02 -7.50 -15.46
N GLU A 236 -0.74 -7.67 -15.78
CA GLU A 236 0.02 -6.76 -16.65
C GLU A 236 -0.50 -6.71 -18.09
N GLU A 237 -1.06 -7.81 -18.58
CA GLU A 237 -1.59 -7.93 -19.94
C GLU A 237 -3.09 -7.61 -20.03
N SER A 238 -3.72 -7.16 -18.92
CA SER A 238 -5.15 -6.85 -18.89
C SER A 238 -5.46 -5.54 -19.62
N GLU A 239 -6.66 -5.45 -20.20
CA GLU A 239 -7.17 -4.22 -20.80
C GLU A 239 -7.27 -3.10 -19.75
N GLU A 240 -7.64 -3.45 -18.51
CA GLU A 240 -7.71 -2.51 -17.39
C GLU A 240 -6.36 -1.89 -17.05
N TRP A 241 -5.29 -2.68 -16.97
CA TRP A 241 -3.94 -2.15 -16.72
C TRP A 241 -3.44 -1.31 -17.91
N GLN A 242 -3.68 -1.78 -19.13
CA GLN A 242 -3.30 -1.04 -20.34
C GLN A 242 -4.02 0.32 -20.43
N ASP A 243 -5.30 0.41 -20.07
CA ASP A 243 -6.00 1.71 -19.98
C ASP A 243 -5.39 2.62 -18.91
N ILE A 244 -5.12 2.10 -17.69
CA ILE A 244 -4.47 2.86 -16.61
C ILE A 244 -3.14 3.46 -17.07
N GLU A 245 -2.35 2.72 -17.87
CA GLU A 245 -1.10 3.21 -18.43
C GLU A 245 -1.26 4.41 -19.38
N THR A 246 -2.44 4.62 -19.97
CA THR A 246 -2.72 5.76 -20.86
C THR A 246 -3.21 7.00 -20.12
N TRP A 247 -3.64 6.86 -18.85
CA TRP A 247 -4.27 7.95 -18.13
C TRP A 247 -3.34 9.15 -17.94
N HIS A 248 -3.90 10.34 -18.18
CA HIS A 248 -3.24 11.64 -18.02
C HIS A 248 -1.90 11.71 -18.76
N ASP A 249 -1.95 11.48 -20.07
CA ASP A 249 -0.80 11.53 -20.97
C ASP A 249 0.32 10.55 -20.56
N GLY A 250 -0.06 9.38 -20.02
CA GLY A 250 0.88 8.35 -19.59
C GLY A 250 1.65 8.69 -18.31
N ARG A 251 1.12 9.60 -17.47
CA ARG A 251 1.73 10.04 -16.20
C ARG A 251 2.13 8.85 -15.32
N TRP A 252 1.23 7.89 -15.14
CA TRP A 252 1.42 6.78 -14.19
C TRP A 252 2.43 5.76 -14.67
N LYS A 253 2.40 5.44 -15.96
CA LYS A 253 3.42 4.62 -16.62
C LYS A 253 4.81 5.25 -16.46
N THR A 254 4.89 6.57 -16.69
CA THR A 254 6.13 7.34 -16.53
C THR A 254 6.61 7.33 -15.08
N LEU A 255 5.72 7.54 -14.11
CA LEU A 255 6.07 7.50 -12.68
C LEU A 255 6.67 6.14 -12.28
N LEU A 256 6.05 5.04 -12.69
CA LEU A 256 6.58 3.70 -12.43
C LEU A 256 7.94 3.47 -13.11
N HIS A 257 8.09 3.94 -14.36
CA HIS A 257 9.37 3.86 -15.06
C HIS A 257 10.49 4.60 -14.32
N GLU A 258 10.24 5.82 -13.85
CA GLU A 258 11.21 6.64 -13.10
C GLU A 258 11.56 6.02 -11.73
N LEU A 259 10.63 5.28 -11.13
CA LEU A 259 10.84 4.61 -9.83
C LEU A 259 11.41 3.20 -9.94
N LYS A 260 11.62 2.66 -11.14
CA LYS A 260 12.20 1.34 -11.38
C LYS A 260 13.53 1.08 -10.62
N PRO A 261 14.46 2.03 -10.44
CA PRO A 261 15.66 1.81 -9.63
C PRO A 261 15.34 1.46 -8.16
N CYS A 262 14.24 1.97 -7.63
CA CYS A 262 13.76 1.74 -6.27
C CYS A 262 12.98 0.41 -6.13
N GLU A 263 12.72 -0.29 -7.24
CA GLU A 263 12.13 -1.65 -7.23
C GLU A 263 13.19 -2.76 -7.19
N SER A 264 14.48 -2.41 -7.30
CA SER A 264 15.56 -3.38 -7.40
C SER A 264 15.69 -4.25 -6.14
N ASN A 265 16.08 -5.52 -6.30
CA ASN A 265 16.39 -6.42 -5.18
C ASN A 265 17.85 -6.29 -4.71
N ALA A 266 18.57 -5.22 -5.08
CA ALA A 266 19.99 -5.07 -4.81
C ALA A 266 20.32 -5.01 -3.30
N ASN A 267 19.37 -4.55 -2.50
CA ASN A 267 19.50 -4.47 -1.04
C ASN A 267 18.88 -5.67 -0.31
N LEU A 268 18.27 -6.60 -1.05
CA LEU A 268 17.68 -7.81 -0.47
C LEU A 268 18.81 -8.79 -0.12
N VAL A 269 18.87 -9.17 1.15
CA VAL A 269 19.81 -10.17 1.67
C VAL A 269 19.07 -11.50 1.81
N SER A 270 19.71 -12.58 1.36
CA SER A 270 19.23 -13.97 1.52
C SER A 270 19.16 -14.39 2.97
#